data_AF-A0A4Q9L8R4-F1
#
_entry.id   AF-A0A4Q9L8R4-F1
#
_cell.length_a   1.000
_cell.length_b   1.000
_cell.length_c   1.000
_cell.angle_alpha   90.00
_cell.angle_beta   90.00
_cell.angle_gamma   90.00
#
_symmetry.space_group_name_H-M   'P 1'
#
loop_
_entity.id
_entity.type
_entity.pdbx_description
1 polymer ?
#
loop_
_entity_poly.entity_id
_entity_poly.type
_entity_poly.pdbx_seq_one_letter_code
_entity_poly.pdbx_strand_id
1 'polypeptide(L)'
;MQNLILLIISCLLLILSSLKKIAKIGRYVGEKLEINKEKSPTNDLCCGESATLLRGVSVYKYLGIIEDSRGIPTRSSFEEVQSKLISRVERLCHTRLNAKNLFSAINQHAISLINYHIGVLRLNRLTSLC
;
A
#
# COMPACT_ATOMS: atom_id res chain seq x y z
N MET A 1 -32.00 18.95 -1.16
CA MET A 1 -31.30 18.40 0.04
C MET A 1 -31.65 16.93 0.26
N GLN A 2 -32.92 16.53 0.36
CA GLN A 2 -33.32 15.11 0.58
C GLN A 2 -32.84 14.13 -0.51
N ASN A 3 -32.92 14.49 -1.80
CA ASN A 3 -32.48 13.60 -2.89
C ASN A 3 -30.97 13.31 -2.89
N LEU A 4 -30.14 14.25 -2.43
CA LEU A 4 -28.70 14.06 -2.32
C LEU A 4 -28.36 13.13 -1.15
N ILE A 5 -29.06 13.27 -0.03
CA ILE A 5 -28.89 12.41 1.15
C ILE A 5 -29.31 10.97 0.84
N LEU A 6 -30.43 10.78 0.13
CA LEU A 6 -30.90 9.46 -0.32
C LEU A 6 -29.92 8.79 -1.29
N LEU A 7 -29.30 9.55 -2.20
CA LEU A 7 -28.29 9.03 -3.12
C LEU A 7 -27.00 8.61 -2.40
N ILE A 8 -26.58 9.39 -1.39
CA ILE A 8 -25.40 9.05 -0.58
C ILE A 8 -25.66 7.78 0.25
N ILE A 9 -26.85 7.65 0.86
CA ILE A 9 -27.22 6.47 1.65
C ILE A 9 -27.30 5.22 0.77
N SER A 10 -27.87 5.32 -0.44
CA SER A 10 -27.96 4.18 -1.36
C SER A 10 -26.58 3.72 -1.85
N CYS A 11 -25.69 4.67 -2.19
CA CYS A 11 -24.30 4.36 -2.53
C CYS A 11 -23.55 3.69 -1.37
N LEU A 12 -23.72 4.19 -0.13
CA LEU A 12 -23.05 3.62 1.04
C LEU A 12 -23.52 2.19 1.33
N LEU A 13 -24.82 1.91 1.20
CA LEU A 13 -25.39 0.57 1.37
C LEU A 13 -24.90 -0.41 0.29
N LEU A 14 -24.78 0.05 -0.96
CA LEU A 14 -24.22 -0.76 -2.05
C LEU A 14 -22.75 -1.11 -1.81
N ILE A 15 -21.95 -0.15 -1.36
CA ILE A 15 -20.54 -0.37 -1.00
C ILE A 15 -20.42 -1.38 0.15
N LEU A 16 -21.20 -1.22 1.23
CA LEU A 16 -21.21 -2.14 2.37
C LEU A 16 -21.64 -3.56 1.99
N SER A 17 -22.63 -3.70 1.09
CA SER A 17 -23.08 -5.01 0.61
C SER A 17 -22.01 -5.73 -0.22
N SER A 18 -21.24 -4.97 -1.00
CA SER A 18 -20.13 -5.46 -1.83
C SER A 18 -18.95 -5.89 -0.95
N LEU A 19 -18.61 -5.11 0.08
CA LEU A 19 -17.59 -5.45 1.07
C LEU A 19 -17.92 -6.73 1.85
N LYS A 20 -19.20 -6.92 2.23
CA LYS A 20 -19.66 -8.17 2.88
C LYS A 20 -19.54 -9.38 1.97
N LYS A 21 -19.84 -9.24 0.67
CA LYS A 21 -19.64 -10.31 -0.33
C LYS A 21 -18.15 -10.63 -0.51
N ILE A 22 -17.30 -9.62 -0.62
CA ILE A 22 -15.84 -9.79 -0.72
C ILE A 22 -15.29 -10.51 0.51
N ALA A 23 -15.71 -10.13 1.72
CA ALA A 23 -15.31 -10.81 2.95
C ALA A 23 -15.78 -12.27 3.02
N LYS A 24 -16.98 -12.57 2.48
CA LYS A 24 -17.50 -13.95 2.39
C LYS A 24 -16.72 -14.79 1.37
N ILE A 25 -16.35 -14.22 0.23
CA ILE A 25 -15.50 -14.85 -0.79
C ILE A 25 -14.10 -15.13 -0.23
N GLY A 26 -13.50 -14.17 0.48
CA GLY A 26 -12.18 -14.35 1.09
C GLY A 26 -12.09 -15.55 2.04
N ARG A 27 -13.16 -15.83 2.80
CA ARG A 27 -13.24 -17.01 3.68
C ARG A 27 -13.34 -18.34 2.92
N TYR A 28 -14.15 -18.40 1.87
CA TYR A 28 -14.27 -19.58 1.01
C TYR A 28 -12.98 -19.90 0.24
N VAL A 29 -12.26 -18.86 -0.18
CA VAL A 29 -10.97 -18.99 -0.85
C VAL A 29 -9.91 -19.47 0.14
N GLY A 30 -9.93 -19.01 1.40
CA GLY A 30 -8.95 -19.42 2.42
C GLY A 30 -8.96 -20.91 2.80
N GLU A 31 -10.12 -21.58 2.81
CA GLU A 31 -10.24 -22.98 3.25
C GLU A 31 -9.70 -24.02 2.25
N LYS A 32 -9.42 -23.62 1.00
CA LYS A 32 -8.96 -24.54 -0.06
C LYS A 32 -7.64 -24.13 -0.72
N LEU A 33 -6.92 -23.18 -0.11
CA LEU A 33 -5.62 -22.73 -0.56
C LEU A 33 -4.52 -23.25 0.36
N GLU A 34 -3.44 -23.68 -0.27
CA GLU A 34 -2.21 -24.01 0.45
C GLU A 34 -1.48 -22.71 0.82
N ILE A 35 -1.11 -22.58 2.09
CA ILE A 35 -0.39 -21.41 2.60
C ILE A 35 1.09 -21.58 2.29
N ASN A 36 1.66 -20.60 1.58
CA ASN A 36 3.11 -20.50 1.44
C ASN A 36 3.71 -19.88 2.72
N LYS A 37 4.17 -20.73 3.63
CA LYS A 37 4.76 -20.31 4.91
C LYS A 37 5.96 -19.38 4.75
N GLU A 38 6.75 -19.52 3.69
CA GLU A 38 7.92 -18.67 3.41
C GLU A 38 7.52 -17.23 3.05
N LYS A 39 6.34 -17.06 2.45
CA LYS A 39 5.77 -15.74 2.09
C LYS A 39 4.77 -15.21 3.11
N SER A 40 4.51 -15.95 4.18
CA SER A 40 3.59 -15.57 5.25
C SER A 40 4.39 -15.20 6.50
N PRO A 41 4.91 -13.96 6.62
CA PRO A 41 5.53 -13.52 7.85
C PRO A 41 4.49 -13.25 8.94
N THR A 42 4.88 -13.44 10.19
CA THR A 42 4.08 -13.03 11.36
C THR A 42 4.98 -12.50 12.47
N ASN A 43 4.49 -11.57 13.28
CA ASN A 43 5.11 -11.21 14.55
C ASN A 43 4.37 -11.84 15.75
N ASP A 44 3.30 -12.59 15.49
CA ASP A 44 2.52 -13.32 16.49
C ASP A 44 3.10 -14.72 16.72
N LEU A 45 3.50 -14.98 17.96
CA LEU A 45 4.00 -16.27 18.44
C LEU A 45 2.98 -17.39 18.24
N CYS A 46 1.67 -17.09 18.28
CA CYS A 46 0.61 -18.08 18.13
C CYS A 46 0.51 -18.65 16.71
N CYS A 47 1.15 -18.01 15.73
CA CYS A 47 1.05 -18.36 14.32
C CYS A 47 2.28 -19.12 13.79
N GLY A 48 3.20 -19.56 14.65
CA GLY A 48 4.48 -20.16 14.24
C GLY A 48 4.38 -21.42 13.38
N GLU A 49 3.30 -22.18 13.47
CA GLU A 49 3.10 -23.36 12.60
C GLU A 49 2.60 -23.00 11.19
N SER A 50 2.03 -21.81 11.01
CA SER A 50 1.38 -21.39 9.76
C SER A 50 2.12 -20.26 9.04
N ALA A 51 3.13 -19.66 9.68
CA ALA A 51 3.81 -18.46 9.20
C ALA A 51 5.27 -18.38 9.70
N THR A 52 6.13 -17.74 8.91
CA THR A 52 7.52 -17.46 9.29
C THR A 52 7.56 -16.32 10.31
N LEU A 53 8.12 -16.58 11.49
CA LEU A 53 8.14 -15.58 12.56
C LEU A 53 9.24 -14.53 12.31
N LEU A 54 8.85 -13.25 12.22
CA LEU A 54 9.75 -12.11 12.16
C LEU A 54 10.18 -11.69 13.57
N ARG A 55 11.48 -11.77 13.86
CA ARG A 55 12.07 -11.35 15.14
C ARG A 55 13.35 -10.55 14.97
N GLY A 56 13.61 -9.68 15.94
CA GLY A 56 14.84 -8.90 16.00
C GLY A 56 15.01 -8.02 14.77
N VAL A 57 16.17 -8.14 14.12
CA VAL A 57 16.57 -7.34 12.94
C VAL A 57 15.99 -7.85 11.61
N SER A 58 15.11 -8.85 11.63
CA SER A 58 14.45 -9.34 10.42
C SER A 58 13.52 -8.29 9.80
N VAL A 59 13.53 -8.19 8.48
CA VAL A 59 12.67 -7.28 7.71
C VAL A 59 11.81 -8.07 6.73
N TYR A 60 10.72 -7.45 6.28
CA TYR A 60 9.82 -8.01 5.29
C TYR A 60 9.36 -6.96 4.28
N LYS A 61 9.19 -7.37 3.02
CA LYS A 61 8.73 -6.46 1.96
C LYS A 61 7.23 -6.57 1.76
N TYR A 62 6.47 -5.66 2.37
CA TYR A 62 5.02 -5.55 2.22
C TYR A 62 4.67 -4.44 1.22
N LEU A 63 3.93 -4.78 0.16
CA LEU A 63 3.49 -3.82 -0.88
C LEU A 63 4.63 -2.93 -1.43
N GLY A 64 5.83 -3.51 -1.56
CA GLY A 64 7.01 -2.79 -2.05
C GLY A 64 7.74 -1.93 -1.01
N ILE A 65 7.23 -1.80 0.22
CA ILE A 65 7.88 -1.17 1.36
C ILE A 65 8.56 -2.23 2.22
N ILE A 66 9.80 -1.98 2.62
CA ILE A 66 10.54 -2.85 3.54
C ILE A 66 10.21 -2.39 4.95
N GLU A 67 9.55 -3.25 5.72
CA GLU A 67 9.13 -3.02 7.10
C GLU A 67 9.94 -3.91 8.04
N ASP A 68 10.20 -3.42 9.26
CA ASP A 68 10.79 -4.24 10.32
C ASP A 68 9.74 -5.19 10.95
N SER A 69 10.18 -6.03 11.89
CA SER A 69 9.30 -6.95 12.63
C SER A 69 8.14 -6.27 13.39
N ARG A 70 8.16 -4.95 13.56
CA ARG A 70 7.10 -4.14 14.18
C ARG A 70 6.14 -3.55 13.16
N GLY A 71 6.30 -3.84 11.87
CA GLY A 71 5.54 -3.24 10.78
C GLY A 71 5.92 -1.78 10.53
N ILE A 72 7.13 -1.36 10.93
CA ILE A 72 7.60 0.01 10.71
C ILE A 72 8.44 0.06 9.43
N PRO A 73 8.06 0.92 8.46
CA PRO A 73 8.88 1.16 7.28
C PRO A 73 10.30 1.55 7.63
N THR A 74 11.26 0.85 7.02
CA THR A 74 12.70 1.09 7.21
C THR A 74 13.17 2.30 6.42
N ARG A 75 14.24 2.96 6.87
CA ARG A 75 14.84 4.09 6.13
C ARG A 75 15.24 3.72 4.69
N SER A 76 15.80 2.53 4.49
CA SER A 76 16.18 2.03 3.16
C SER A 76 14.97 1.89 2.22
N SER A 77 13.77 1.61 2.74
CA SER A 77 12.55 1.60 1.93
C SER A 77 12.20 2.99 1.37
N PHE A 78 12.39 4.04 2.17
CA PHE A 78 12.19 5.42 1.72
C PHE A 78 13.22 5.80 0.66
N GLU A 79 14.48 5.43 0.86
CA GLU A 79 15.56 5.65 -0.11
C GLU A 79 15.29 4.91 -1.43
N GLU A 80 14.76 3.67 -1.40
CA GLU A 80 14.36 2.91 -2.59
C GLU A 80 13.23 3.62 -3.36
N VAL A 81 12.23 4.15 -2.66
CA VAL A 81 11.12 4.92 -3.27
C VAL A 81 11.62 6.22 -3.88
N GLN A 82 12.47 6.96 -3.18
CA GLN A 82 13.07 8.19 -3.68
C GLN A 82 13.93 7.94 -4.92
N SER A 83 14.77 6.90 -4.91
CA SER A 83 15.59 6.51 -6.06
C SER A 83 14.73 6.18 -7.29
N LYS A 84 13.63 5.43 -7.11
CA LYS A 84 12.68 5.14 -8.19
C LYS A 84 12.06 6.40 -8.77
N LEU A 85 11.64 7.36 -7.92
CA LEU A 85 11.10 8.63 -8.36
C LEU A 85 12.12 9.41 -9.21
N ILE A 86 13.35 9.55 -8.71
CA ILE A 86 14.43 10.26 -9.42
C ILE A 86 14.70 9.60 -10.77
N SER A 87 14.89 8.27 -10.80
CA SER A 87 15.17 7.55 -12.04
C SER A 87 14.05 7.70 -13.08
N ARG A 88 12.79 7.81 -12.64
CA ARG A 88 11.66 8.03 -13.55
C ARG A 88 11.63 9.46 -14.08
N VAL A 89 11.92 10.46 -13.24
CA VAL A 89 12.03 11.86 -13.66
C VAL A 89 13.16 12.02 -14.66
N GLU A 90 14.34 11.47 -14.38
CA GLU A 90 15.48 11.45 -15.31
C GLU A 90 15.08 10.85 -16.66
N ARG A 91 14.44 9.68 -16.67
CA ARG A 91 13.95 9.06 -17.90
C ARG A 91 12.93 9.93 -18.66
N LEU A 92 12.07 10.66 -17.95
CA LEU A 92 11.11 11.57 -18.58
C LEU A 92 11.81 12.76 -19.23
N CYS A 93 12.86 13.31 -18.60
CA CYS A 93 13.67 14.39 -19.18
C CYS A 93 14.37 14.00 -20.48
N HIS A 94 14.64 12.71 -20.70
CA HIS A 94 15.23 12.20 -21.94
C HIS A 94 14.19 11.88 -23.05
N THR A 95 12.90 12.14 -22.81
CA THR A 95 11.86 11.95 -23.83
C THR A 95 11.70 13.18 -24.72
N ARG A 96 11.03 13.03 -25.87
CA ARG A 96 10.71 14.13 -26.79
C ARG A 96 9.43 14.90 -26.42
N LEU A 97 9.02 14.88 -25.15
CA LEU A 97 7.83 15.59 -24.68
C LEU A 97 8.09 17.10 -24.68
N ASN A 98 7.08 17.89 -25.08
CA ASN A 98 7.13 19.34 -24.85
C ASN A 98 7.03 19.65 -23.34
N ALA A 99 7.42 20.86 -22.94
CA ALA A 99 7.45 21.26 -21.54
C ALA A 99 6.13 20.99 -20.79
N LYS A 100 4.99 21.35 -21.39
CA LYS A 100 3.67 21.14 -20.78
C LYS A 100 3.40 19.65 -20.49
N ASN A 101 3.69 18.79 -21.46
CA ASN A 101 3.49 17.36 -21.33
C ASN A 101 4.50 16.71 -20.37
N LEU A 102 5.73 17.21 -20.34
CA LEU A 102 6.76 16.77 -19.39
C LEU A 102 6.36 17.07 -17.95
N PHE A 103 5.94 18.31 -17.66
CA PHE A 103 5.44 18.69 -16.34
C PHE A 103 4.21 17.87 -15.95
N SER A 104 3.27 17.65 -16.88
CA SER A 104 2.10 16.82 -16.62
C SER A 104 2.48 15.36 -16.30
N ALA A 105 3.44 14.79 -17.01
CA ALA A 105 3.90 13.42 -16.78
C ALA A 105 4.61 13.26 -15.42
N ILE A 106 5.44 14.24 -15.04
CA ILE A 106 6.10 14.28 -13.73
C ILE A 106 5.05 14.40 -12.62
N ASN A 107 4.11 15.34 -12.75
CA ASN A 107 3.08 15.57 -11.74
C ASN A 107 2.18 14.35 -11.54
N GLN A 108 1.73 13.72 -12.63
CA GLN A 108 0.90 12.52 -12.56
C GLN A 108 1.64 11.37 -11.87
N HIS A 109 2.93 11.19 -12.16
CA HIS A 109 3.73 10.14 -11.53
C HIS A 109 3.97 10.41 -10.05
N ALA A 110 4.32 11.64 -9.68
CA ALA A 110 4.55 12.02 -8.29
C ALA A 110 3.28 11.90 -7.44
N ILE A 111 2.14 12.40 -7.92
CA ILE A 111 0.84 12.30 -7.22
C ILE A 111 0.45 10.83 -7.03
N SER A 112 0.61 9.99 -8.06
CA SER A 112 0.33 8.55 -7.95
C SER A 112 1.19 7.87 -6.88
N LEU A 113 2.49 8.19 -6.82
CA LEU A 113 3.40 7.61 -5.82
C LEU A 113 3.08 8.10 -4.41
N ILE A 114 2.82 9.40 -4.24
CA ILE A 114 2.43 9.99 -2.95
C ILE A 114 1.14 9.32 -2.46
N ASN A 115 0.13 9.18 -3.31
CA ASN A 115 -1.14 8.54 -2.95
C ASN A 115 -0.95 7.07 -2.55
N TYR A 116 -0.12 6.32 -3.27
CA TYR A 116 0.15 4.92 -2.96
C TYR A 116 0.89 4.77 -1.62
N HIS A 117 1.95 5.54 -1.42
CA HIS A 117 2.79 5.44 -0.23
C HIS A 117 2.14 6.05 1.01
N ILE A 118 1.31 7.10 0.91
CA ILE A 118 0.51 7.60 2.04
C ILE A 118 -0.41 6.51 2.60
N GLY A 119 -1.07 5.74 1.72
CA GLY A 119 -1.97 4.66 2.12
C GLY A 119 -1.25 3.50 2.81
N VAL A 120 -0.03 3.19 2.37
CA VAL A 120 0.79 2.08 2.91
C VAL A 120 1.55 2.49 4.17
N LEU A 121 2.09 3.70 4.24
CA LEU A 121 2.97 4.15 5.33
C LEU A 121 2.23 4.56 6.61
N ARG A 122 0.89 4.52 6.64
CA ARG A 122 0.03 5.02 7.74
C ARG A 122 0.56 6.34 8.33
N LEU A 123 0.02 7.46 7.82
CA LEU A 123 0.26 8.87 8.18
C LEU A 123 0.26 9.27 9.69
N ASN A 124 0.26 8.34 10.65
CA ASN A 124 0.30 8.65 12.08
C ASN A 124 1.70 9.04 12.62
N ARG A 125 2.72 9.24 11.78
CA ARG A 125 4.07 9.69 12.22
C ARG A 125 4.66 10.87 11.44
N LEU A 126 3.90 11.54 10.58
CA LEU A 126 4.32 12.83 10.01
C LEU A 126 3.93 14.02 10.90
N THR A 127 3.23 13.79 12.00
CA THR A 127 2.83 14.81 13.00
C THR A 127 3.78 14.91 14.21
N SER A 128 4.88 14.15 14.26
CA SER A 128 5.87 14.24 15.36
C SER A 128 7.15 14.98 14.97
N LEU A 129 7.10 15.80 13.92
CA LEU A 129 8.21 16.63 13.43
C LEU A 129 7.84 18.11 13.27
N CYS A 130 6.76 18.55 13.92
CA CYS A 130 6.47 19.97 14.19
C CYS A 130 6.63 20.25 15.67
#